data_AF-A0A530R9I2-F1
#
_entry.id   AF-A0A530R9I2-F1
#
_cell.length_a   1.000
_cell.length_b   1.000
_cell.length_c   1.000
_cell.angle_alpha   90.00
_cell.angle_beta   90.00
_cell.angle_gamma   90.00
#
_symmetry.space_group_name_H-M   'P 1'
#
loop_
_entity.id
_entity.type
_entity.pdbx_description
1 polymer ?
#
loop_
_entity_poly.entity_id
_entity_poly.type
_entity_poly.pdbx_seq_one_letter_code
_entity_poly.pdbx_strand_id
1 'polypeptide(L)'
;MSPAYLGSEKARLDLGADCQPAASRRWSNVPDYALDQGGPVLRPHQRMGVDFANVTVFDHLRDVTKQYPNKLAISDGTTRLTYSQLFQAVEMLSHRIAAVVPNGQAIGILQANSAWYPVAILASMAVGRPSVPLNTRDPHSRTNEIVVAARLSAVIGDGNVRPVGLAQDVQWIDATTSITPQVQPIPQSCSVSVDAPAIVLYTAGSTGHPKGVVNSQRSLLWRVQQYVDACHINSDDVFLPLT
;
A
#
# COMPACT_ATOMS: atom_id res chain seq x y z
N MET A 1 -24.25 22.61 1.70
CA MET A 1 -24.85 21.33 2.13
C MET A 1 -24.17 20.91 3.41
N SER A 2 -24.86 20.97 4.56
CA SER A 2 -24.31 20.48 5.82
C SER A 2 -24.27 18.94 5.82
N PRO A 3 -23.25 18.31 6.43
CA PRO A 3 -23.15 16.85 6.54
C PRO A 3 -24.39 16.24 7.22
N ALA A 4 -24.88 15.12 6.68
CA ALA A 4 -26.08 14.41 7.15
C ALA A 4 -26.04 13.97 8.64
N TYR A 5 -24.86 13.95 9.26
CA TYR A 5 -24.72 13.60 10.68
C TYR A 5 -25.27 14.67 11.64
N LEU A 6 -25.32 15.93 11.21
CA LEU A 6 -25.86 17.04 12.01
C LEU A 6 -27.41 17.03 12.12
N GLY A 7 -28.08 16.18 11.33
CA GLY A 7 -29.54 16.09 11.30
C GLY A 7 -30.14 14.97 12.15
N SER A 8 -29.32 14.16 12.83
CA SER A 8 -29.85 13.04 13.64
C SER A 8 -30.37 13.52 14.99
N GLU A 9 -31.55 13.04 15.38
CA GLU A 9 -32.22 13.41 16.66
C GLU A 9 -31.37 13.04 17.89
N LYS A 10 -30.56 11.98 17.79
CA LYS A 10 -29.55 11.60 18.80
C LYS A 10 -28.40 12.61 18.92
N ALA A 11 -27.91 13.17 17.81
CA ALA A 11 -26.86 14.21 17.86
C ALA A 11 -27.37 15.52 18.49
N ARG A 12 -28.68 15.77 18.45
CA ARG A 12 -29.30 16.95 19.06
C ARG A 12 -29.42 16.85 20.59
N LEU A 13 -29.60 15.64 21.11
CA LEU A 13 -29.65 15.38 22.55
C LEU A 13 -28.27 15.57 23.22
N ASP A 14 -27.19 15.18 22.54
CA ASP A 14 -25.81 15.36 23.06
C ASP A 14 -25.35 16.83 23.03
N LEU A 15 -25.94 17.68 22.18
CA LEU A 15 -25.61 19.11 22.08
C LEU A 15 -26.34 19.99 23.11
N GLY A 16 -27.37 19.46 23.77
CA GLY A 16 -28.16 20.16 24.79
C GLY A 16 -27.74 19.87 26.23
N ALA A 17 -26.82 18.94 26.44
CA ALA A 17 -26.22 18.72 27.74
C ALA A 17 -25.15 19.80 27.99
N ASP A 18 -25.27 20.53 29.10
CA ASP A 18 -24.21 21.40 29.62
C ASP A 18 -22.96 20.55 29.93
N CYS A 19 -22.16 20.27 28.91
CA CYS A 19 -20.79 19.80 29.09
C CYS A 19 -19.95 20.98 29.56
N GLN A 20 -20.10 21.37 30.82
CA GLN A 20 -19.04 22.12 31.47
C GLN A 20 -17.82 21.18 31.55
N PRO A 21 -16.70 21.51 30.89
CA PRO A 21 -15.51 20.68 30.97
C PRO A 21 -15.06 20.67 32.43
N ALA A 22 -15.11 19.51 33.08
CA ALA A 22 -14.55 19.35 34.41
C ALA A 22 -13.08 19.81 34.37
N ALA A 23 -12.73 20.81 35.20
CA ALA A 23 -11.47 21.56 35.15
C ALA A 23 -10.19 20.74 35.38
N SER A 24 -10.28 19.41 35.50
CA SER A 24 -9.15 18.53 35.84
C SER A 24 -9.14 17.18 35.12
N ARG A 25 -9.77 17.05 33.94
CA ARG A 25 -9.59 15.83 33.14
C ARG A 25 -8.26 15.89 32.38
N ARG A 26 -7.20 15.32 32.97
CA ARG A 26 -5.98 14.96 32.23
C ARG A 26 -6.32 13.84 31.26
N TRP A 27 -5.87 13.94 30.00
CA TRP A 27 -6.19 12.98 28.94
C TRP A 27 -5.78 11.53 29.26
N SER A 28 -4.82 11.32 30.16
CA SER A 28 -4.60 10.12 30.97
C SER A 28 -3.31 10.29 31.78
N ASN A 29 -3.12 9.48 32.83
CA ASN A 29 -1.79 9.21 33.35
C ASN A 29 -1.08 8.34 32.31
N VAL A 30 -0.18 8.93 31.52
CA VAL A 30 0.73 8.14 30.68
C VAL A 30 1.60 7.33 31.64
N PRO A 31 1.59 5.99 31.57
CA PRO A 31 2.45 5.20 32.44
C PRO A 31 3.93 5.51 32.16
N ASP A 32 4.73 5.63 33.22
CA ASP A 32 6.19 5.83 33.11
C ASP A 32 6.96 4.55 32.72
N TYR A 33 6.25 3.46 32.42
CA TYR A 33 6.87 2.24 31.88
C TYR A 33 6.78 2.23 30.36
N ALA A 34 7.81 1.73 29.71
CA ALA A 34 7.83 1.58 28.26
C ALA A 34 6.72 0.60 27.83
N LEU A 35 5.88 1.00 26.88
CA LEU A 35 4.73 0.20 26.41
C LEU A 35 5.14 -1.15 25.80
N ASP A 36 6.41 -1.31 25.43
CA ASP A 36 7.02 -2.52 24.91
C ASP A 36 7.65 -3.42 25.99
N GLN A 37 7.57 -3.03 27.28
CA GLN A 37 8.27 -3.66 28.40
C GLN A 37 9.77 -3.88 28.16
N GLY A 38 10.41 -2.96 27.43
CA GLY A 38 11.79 -3.14 26.97
C GLY A 38 11.86 -4.27 25.94
N GLY A 39 11.27 -4.02 24.76
CA GLY A 39 11.27 -4.94 23.61
C GLY A 39 12.65 -5.59 23.44
N PRO A 40 12.73 -6.81 22.88
CA PRO A 40 13.78 -7.80 23.17
C PRO A 40 15.13 -7.18 23.55
N VAL A 41 15.33 -6.97 24.86
CA VAL A 41 16.47 -6.20 25.43
C VAL A 41 17.83 -6.81 25.14
N LEU A 42 17.83 -8.08 24.70
CA LEU A 42 19.03 -8.86 24.42
C LEU A 42 19.53 -8.74 22.98
N ARG A 43 18.80 -8.06 22.09
CA ARG A 43 19.22 -7.84 20.70
C ARG A 43 19.48 -6.34 20.49
N PRO A 44 20.72 -5.95 20.14
CA PRO A 44 21.00 -4.60 19.67
C PRO A 44 20.08 -4.27 18.50
N HIS A 45 19.36 -3.15 18.60
CA HIS A 45 18.44 -2.69 17.57
C HIS A 45 18.78 -1.25 17.18
N GLN A 46 18.98 -1.03 15.89
CA GLN A 46 19.13 0.30 15.32
C GLN A 46 17.75 0.80 14.88
N ARG A 47 17.27 1.85 15.54
CA ARG A 47 16.02 2.52 15.14
C ARG A 47 16.12 3.04 13.72
N MET A 48 15.02 2.97 12.99
CA MET A 48 14.91 3.61 11.69
C MET A 48 15.03 5.13 11.84
N GLY A 49 15.71 5.75 10.87
CA GLY A 49 15.99 7.19 10.89
C GLY A 49 14.71 8.04 10.92
N VAL A 50 14.81 9.23 11.50
CA VAL A 50 13.68 10.18 11.61
C VAL A 50 13.11 10.61 10.25
N ASP A 51 13.91 10.51 9.19
CA ASP A 51 13.53 10.84 7.82
C ASP A 51 13.02 9.65 7.00
N PHE A 52 12.89 8.45 7.59
CA PHE A 52 12.49 7.25 6.88
C PHE A 52 11.17 7.44 6.11
N ALA A 53 10.16 8.04 6.74
CA ALA A 53 8.87 8.31 6.10
C ALA A 53 8.86 9.49 5.11
N ASN A 54 9.98 10.22 4.99
CA ASN A 54 10.15 11.35 4.06
C ASN A 54 10.82 10.95 2.74
N VAL A 55 11.32 9.71 2.65
CA VAL A 55 11.94 9.13 1.45
C VAL A 55 10.95 8.20 0.77
N THR A 56 10.89 8.18 -0.56
CA THR A 56 9.92 7.33 -1.27
C THR A 56 10.23 5.85 -1.07
N VAL A 57 9.20 5.02 -1.16
CA VAL A 57 9.37 3.55 -1.08
C VAL A 57 10.34 3.06 -2.17
N PHE A 58 10.29 3.67 -3.35
CA PHE A 58 11.16 3.29 -4.48
C PHE A 58 12.63 3.68 -4.23
N ASP A 59 12.89 4.84 -3.61
CA ASP A 59 14.25 5.25 -3.23
C ASP A 59 14.83 4.33 -2.14
N HIS A 60 14.03 3.96 -1.13
CA HIS A 60 14.43 2.95 -0.14
C HIS A 60 14.77 1.61 -0.80
N LEU A 61 13.93 1.15 -1.75
CA LEU A 61 14.17 -0.08 -2.49
C LEU A 61 15.46 0.00 -3.32
N ARG A 62 15.72 1.15 -3.96
CA ARG A 62 16.95 1.38 -4.72
C ARG A 62 18.18 1.30 -3.83
N ASP A 63 18.14 1.94 -2.67
CA ASP A 63 19.29 2.01 -1.76
C ASP A 63 19.57 0.67 -1.08
N VAL A 64 18.54 -0.07 -0.65
CA VAL A 64 18.73 -1.43 -0.11
C VAL A 64 19.23 -2.39 -1.19
N THR A 65 18.80 -2.22 -2.45
CA THR A 65 19.27 -3.04 -3.58
C THR A 65 20.75 -2.84 -3.86
N LYS A 66 21.25 -1.60 -3.76
CA LYS A 66 22.70 -1.31 -3.89
C LYS A 66 23.51 -1.99 -2.79
N GLN A 67 22.98 -2.04 -1.58
CA GLN A 67 23.67 -2.64 -0.43
C GLN A 67 23.63 -4.17 -0.43
N TYR A 68 22.50 -4.77 -0.82
CA TYR A 68 22.28 -6.22 -0.70
C TYR A 68 21.74 -6.85 -2.00
N PRO A 69 22.39 -6.66 -3.16
CA PRO A 69 21.82 -7.01 -4.47
C PRO A 69 21.48 -8.50 -4.61
N ASN A 70 22.27 -9.36 -3.96
CA ASN A 70 22.17 -10.82 -4.06
C ASN A 70 21.39 -11.45 -2.89
N LYS A 71 20.96 -10.67 -1.89
CA LYS A 71 20.18 -11.18 -0.76
C LYS A 71 18.75 -11.44 -1.22
N LEU A 72 18.16 -12.54 -0.75
CA LEU A 72 16.77 -12.90 -1.04
C LEU A 72 15.83 -11.84 -0.43
N ALA A 73 14.97 -11.25 -1.26
CA ALA A 73 14.01 -10.22 -0.84
C ALA A 73 12.60 -10.77 -0.68
N ILE A 74 12.17 -11.64 -1.60
CA ILE A 74 10.83 -12.23 -1.60
C ILE A 74 10.83 -13.65 -2.16
N SER A 75 9.99 -14.51 -1.58
CA SER A 75 9.78 -15.88 -2.02
C SER A 75 8.34 -16.30 -1.76
N ASP A 76 7.69 -16.91 -2.76
CA ASP A 76 6.37 -17.57 -2.61
C ASP A 76 6.46 -19.11 -2.67
N GLY A 77 7.68 -19.65 -2.57
CA GLY A 77 7.96 -21.09 -2.66
C GLY A 77 8.25 -21.55 -4.09
N THR A 78 7.66 -20.91 -5.10
CA THR A 78 7.91 -21.20 -6.53
C THR A 78 8.84 -20.17 -7.17
N THR A 79 8.57 -18.89 -6.90
CA THR A 79 9.34 -17.73 -7.35
C THR A 79 10.18 -17.23 -6.19
N ARG A 80 11.46 -16.94 -6.49
CA ARG A 80 12.42 -16.36 -5.55
C ARG A 80 13.11 -15.19 -6.22
N LEU A 81 13.00 -14.01 -5.64
CA LEU A 81 13.65 -12.81 -6.16
C LEU A 81 14.64 -12.27 -5.12
N THR A 82 15.88 -12.07 -5.55
CA THR A 82 16.85 -11.24 -4.84
C THR A 82 16.44 -9.76 -4.90
N TYR A 83 17.05 -8.90 -4.09
CA TYR A 83 16.77 -7.45 -4.17
C TYR A 83 17.03 -6.87 -5.56
N SER A 84 18.10 -7.29 -6.26
CA SER A 84 18.37 -6.84 -7.62
C SER A 84 17.28 -7.26 -8.62
N GLN A 85 16.82 -8.51 -8.54
CA GLN A 85 15.75 -9.03 -9.38
C GLN A 85 14.40 -8.38 -9.05
N LEU A 86 14.11 -8.15 -7.76
CA LEU A 86 12.93 -7.44 -7.31
C LEU A 86 12.91 -6.00 -7.85
N PHE A 87 14.02 -5.28 -7.71
CA PHE A 87 14.14 -3.90 -8.21
C PHE A 87 13.93 -3.85 -9.73
N GLN A 88 14.57 -4.74 -10.49
CA GLN A 88 14.40 -4.84 -11.93
C GLN A 88 12.93 -5.15 -12.31
N ALA A 89 12.28 -6.08 -11.59
CA ALA A 89 10.88 -6.41 -11.83
C ALA A 89 9.96 -5.21 -11.56
N VAL A 90 10.21 -4.46 -10.48
CA VAL A 90 9.49 -3.23 -10.14
C VAL A 90 9.69 -2.17 -11.21
N GLU A 91 10.92 -1.98 -11.70
CA GLU A 91 11.21 -1.04 -12.78
C GLU A 91 10.50 -1.42 -14.08
N MET A 92 10.58 -2.68 -14.51
CA MET A 92 9.93 -3.11 -15.75
C MET A 92 8.40 -2.96 -15.68
N LEU A 93 7.80 -3.34 -14.54
CA LEU A 93 6.36 -3.23 -14.37
C LEU A 93 5.92 -1.77 -14.26
N SER A 94 6.71 -0.89 -13.63
CA SER A 94 6.36 0.52 -13.50
C SER A 94 6.30 1.22 -14.85
N HIS A 95 7.19 0.90 -15.80
CA HIS A 95 7.10 1.40 -17.18
C HIS A 95 5.80 0.98 -17.87
N ARG A 96 5.38 -0.28 -17.69
CA ARG A 96 4.13 -0.80 -18.25
C ARG A 96 2.93 -0.08 -17.68
N ILE A 97 2.91 0.13 -16.37
CA ILE A 97 1.87 0.90 -15.70
C ILE A 97 1.85 2.33 -16.24
N ALA A 98 3.01 2.98 -16.39
CA ALA A 98 3.09 4.35 -16.85
C ALA A 98 2.63 4.53 -18.31
N ALA A 99 2.84 3.52 -19.16
CA ALA A 99 2.44 3.54 -20.57
C ALA A 99 0.93 3.43 -20.78
N VAL A 100 0.19 2.86 -19.81
CA VAL A 100 -1.23 2.50 -19.99
C VAL A 100 -2.16 3.21 -19.00
N VAL A 101 -1.65 3.55 -17.80
CA VAL A 101 -2.42 4.24 -16.77
C VAL A 101 -2.05 5.72 -16.75
N PRO A 102 -3.01 6.62 -17.05
CA PRO A 102 -2.79 8.05 -17.00
C PRO A 102 -2.36 8.55 -15.61
N ASN A 103 -1.64 9.66 -15.58
CA ASN A 103 -1.28 10.32 -14.33
C ASN A 103 -2.54 10.65 -13.50
N GLY A 104 -2.48 10.39 -12.19
CA GLY A 104 -3.59 10.64 -11.27
C GLY A 104 -4.70 9.58 -11.28
N GLN A 105 -4.61 8.54 -12.14
CA GLN A 105 -5.52 7.40 -12.10
C GLN A 105 -4.94 6.24 -11.30
N ALA A 106 -5.84 5.47 -10.68
CA ALA A 106 -5.52 4.27 -9.94
C ALA A 106 -5.42 3.04 -10.85
N ILE A 107 -4.73 2.02 -10.36
CA ILE A 107 -4.58 0.73 -11.03
C ILE A 107 -5.07 -0.39 -10.11
N GLY A 108 -5.85 -1.33 -10.64
CA GLY A 108 -6.28 -2.51 -9.89
C GLY A 108 -5.17 -3.54 -9.78
N ILE A 109 -5.11 -4.25 -8.66
CA ILE A 109 -4.23 -5.41 -8.46
C ILE A 109 -5.10 -6.59 -8.06
N LEU A 110 -5.37 -7.48 -9.01
CA LEU A 110 -6.10 -8.73 -8.82
C LEU A 110 -5.14 -9.90 -8.95
N GLN A 111 -4.36 -10.12 -7.90
CA GLN A 111 -3.23 -11.02 -7.90
C GLN A 111 -3.34 -11.96 -6.69
N ALA A 112 -3.05 -13.24 -6.88
CA ALA A 112 -2.97 -14.19 -5.76
C ALA A 112 -1.79 -13.83 -4.83
N ASN A 113 -1.76 -14.43 -3.63
CA ASN A 113 -0.62 -14.31 -2.72
C ASN A 113 0.61 -14.96 -3.36
N SER A 114 1.39 -14.15 -4.08
CA SER A 114 2.56 -14.52 -4.87
C SER A 114 3.63 -13.45 -4.73
N ALA A 115 4.87 -13.76 -5.14
CA ALA A 115 5.97 -12.80 -5.15
C ALA A 115 5.65 -11.55 -5.99
N TRP A 116 4.76 -11.67 -6.97
CA TRP A 116 4.37 -10.60 -7.88
C TRP A 116 3.36 -9.62 -7.28
N TYR A 117 2.66 -9.97 -6.19
CA TYR A 117 1.72 -9.05 -5.53
C TYR A 117 2.46 -7.82 -4.93
N PRO A 118 3.54 -7.99 -4.14
CA PRO A 118 4.35 -6.85 -3.71
C PRO A 118 5.04 -6.11 -4.87
N VAL A 119 5.48 -6.82 -5.92
CA VAL A 119 6.05 -6.18 -7.12
C VAL A 119 5.06 -5.21 -7.76
N ALA A 120 3.80 -5.62 -7.92
CA ALA A 120 2.74 -4.77 -8.49
C ALA A 120 2.47 -3.53 -7.65
N ILE A 121 2.42 -3.65 -6.32
CA ILE A 121 2.24 -2.52 -5.41
C ILE A 121 3.42 -1.54 -5.52
N LEU A 122 4.65 -2.04 -5.42
CA LEU A 122 5.87 -1.23 -5.49
C LEU A 122 6.00 -0.53 -6.84
N ALA A 123 5.71 -1.23 -7.94
CA ALA A 123 5.73 -0.67 -9.28
C ALA A 123 4.71 0.45 -9.45
N SER A 124 3.50 0.28 -8.91
CA SER A 124 2.45 1.30 -8.94
C SER A 124 2.89 2.57 -8.19
N MET A 125 3.48 2.41 -7.00
CA MET A 125 4.02 3.52 -6.20
C MET A 125 5.18 4.23 -6.90
N ALA A 126 6.08 3.50 -7.56
CA ALA A 126 7.24 4.05 -8.27
C ALA A 126 6.85 5.04 -9.36
N VAL A 127 5.67 4.86 -9.99
CA VAL A 127 5.13 5.78 -10.98
C VAL A 127 3.96 6.62 -10.45
N GLY A 128 3.65 6.58 -9.15
CA GLY A 128 2.62 7.43 -8.56
C GLY A 128 1.20 7.13 -9.05
N ARG A 129 0.93 5.87 -9.41
CA ARG A 129 -0.41 5.35 -9.69
C ARG A 129 -0.91 4.64 -8.43
N PRO A 130 -1.98 5.12 -7.76
CA PRO A 130 -2.45 4.48 -6.55
C PRO A 130 -2.93 3.06 -6.85
N SER A 131 -2.48 2.08 -6.08
CA SER A 131 -2.95 0.71 -6.24
C SER A 131 -4.30 0.50 -5.54
N VAL A 132 -5.17 -0.27 -6.17
CA VAL A 132 -6.44 -0.75 -5.61
C VAL A 132 -6.36 -2.27 -5.52
N PRO A 133 -6.01 -2.83 -4.34
CA PRO A 133 -6.06 -4.26 -4.15
C PRO A 133 -7.46 -4.81 -4.35
N LEU A 134 -7.57 -5.85 -5.17
CA LEU A 134 -8.78 -6.60 -5.43
C LEU A 134 -8.57 -8.03 -4.94
N ASN A 135 -9.60 -8.63 -4.35
CA ASN A 135 -9.52 -9.97 -3.79
C ASN A 135 -9.98 -11.01 -4.83
N THR A 136 -9.12 -11.98 -5.14
CA THR A 136 -9.45 -13.08 -6.07
C THR A 136 -10.56 -14.00 -5.56
N ARG A 137 -10.84 -13.96 -4.25
CA ARG A 137 -11.92 -14.72 -3.61
C ARG A 137 -13.25 -13.96 -3.55
N ASP A 138 -13.26 -12.67 -3.87
CA ASP A 138 -14.50 -11.90 -3.90
C ASP A 138 -15.35 -12.31 -5.11
N PRO A 139 -16.69 -12.30 -5.00
CA PRO A 139 -17.57 -12.50 -6.15
C PRO A 139 -17.29 -11.47 -7.25
N HIS A 140 -17.44 -11.86 -8.53
CA HIS A 140 -17.22 -10.97 -9.68
C HIS A 140 -18.01 -9.65 -9.59
N SER A 141 -19.23 -9.69 -9.04
CA SER A 141 -20.05 -8.49 -8.82
C SER A 141 -19.35 -7.47 -7.93
N ARG A 142 -18.75 -7.91 -6.83
CA ARG A 142 -18.02 -7.05 -5.89
C ARG A 142 -16.75 -6.48 -6.51
N THR A 143 -15.99 -7.29 -7.23
CA THR A 143 -14.81 -6.81 -7.97
C THR A 143 -15.20 -5.73 -8.98
N ASN A 144 -16.30 -5.93 -9.72
CA ASN A 144 -16.80 -4.94 -10.67
C ASN A 144 -17.31 -3.65 -10.00
N GLU A 145 -17.98 -3.75 -8.84
CA GLU A 145 -18.36 -2.56 -8.06
C GLU A 145 -17.14 -1.70 -7.69
N ILE A 146 -16.05 -2.34 -7.25
CA ILE A 146 -14.81 -1.64 -6.90
C ILE A 146 -14.15 -1.06 -8.15
N VAL A 147 -14.05 -1.81 -9.24
CA VAL A 147 -13.50 -1.35 -10.53
C VAL A 147 -14.22 -0.09 -11.01
N VAL A 148 -15.55 -0.08 -10.97
CA VAL A 148 -16.38 1.08 -11.36
C VAL A 148 -16.19 2.24 -10.37
N ALA A 149 -16.26 1.97 -9.06
CA ALA A 149 -16.12 3.02 -8.04
C ALA A 149 -14.73 3.68 -8.05
N ALA A 150 -13.68 2.92 -8.36
CA ALA A 150 -12.31 3.41 -8.48
C ALA A 150 -11.97 3.96 -9.86
N ARG A 151 -12.88 3.82 -10.84
CA ARG A 151 -12.69 4.24 -12.24
C ARG A 151 -11.40 3.66 -12.84
N LEU A 152 -11.16 2.38 -12.60
CA LEU A 152 -9.93 1.71 -13.05
C LEU A 152 -9.96 1.56 -14.57
N SER A 153 -8.92 2.07 -15.23
CA SER A 153 -8.67 1.86 -16.67
C SER A 153 -7.78 0.64 -16.92
N ALA A 154 -7.10 0.12 -15.90
CA ALA A 154 -6.30 -1.10 -15.99
C ALA A 154 -6.28 -1.90 -14.69
N VAL A 155 -6.08 -3.21 -14.83
CA VAL A 155 -5.91 -4.17 -13.74
C VAL A 155 -4.71 -5.07 -14.02
N ILE A 156 -3.85 -5.23 -13.02
CA ILE A 156 -2.75 -6.21 -13.01
C ILE A 156 -3.29 -7.53 -12.46
N GLY A 157 -2.87 -8.65 -13.05
CA GLY A 157 -3.08 -9.96 -12.45
C GLY A 157 -2.19 -11.05 -13.04
N ASP A 158 -2.55 -12.30 -12.73
CA ASP A 158 -1.74 -13.47 -13.00
C ASP A 158 -1.91 -13.95 -14.45
N GLY A 159 -0.82 -13.89 -15.22
CA GLY A 159 -0.77 -14.40 -16.59
C GLY A 159 -1.69 -13.65 -17.56
N ASN A 160 -1.96 -14.27 -18.70
CA ASN A 160 -2.78 -13.66 -19.77
C ASN A 160 -4.28 -13.94 -19.63
N VAL A 161 -4.71 -14.57 -18.52
CA VAL A 161 -6.11 -14.96 -18.33
C VAL A 161 -6.87 -13.84 -17.64
N ARG A 162 -7.60 -13.08 -18.44
CA ARG A 162 -8.51 -12.05 -17.94
C ARG A 162 -9.70 -12.69 -17.18
N PRO A 163 -10.08 -12.18 -15.99
CA PRO A 163 -11.26 -12.65 -15.27
C PRO A 163 -12.54 -12.47 -16.07
N VAL A 164 -13.44 -13.44 -15.97
CA VAL A 164 -14.79 -13.32 -16.51
C VAL A 164 -15.50 -12.15 -15.83
N GLY A 165 -16.16 -11.30 -16.63
CA GLY A 165 -16.94 -10.18 -16.14
C GLY A 165 -16.19 -8.86 -15.97
N LEU A 166 -14.86 -8.81 -16.15
CA LEU A 166 -14.13 -7.54 -16.16
C LEU A 166 -14.44 -6.74 -17.43
N ALA A 167 -14.97 -5.53 -17.28
CA ALA A 167 -15.45 -4.67 -18.38
C ALA A 167 -14.40 -4.46 -19.49
N GLN A 168 -14.77 -4.65 -20.77
CA GLN A 168 -13.83 -4.78 -21.91
C GLN A 168 -12.87 -3.59 -22.10
N ASP A 169 -13.28 -2.40 -21.66
CA ASP A 169 -12.50 -1.17 -21.69
C ASP A 169 -11.41 -1.08 -20.60
N VAL A 170 -11.44 -1.97 -19.61
CA VAL A 170 -10.38 -2.11 -18.61
C VAL A 170 -9.25 -2.95 -19.17
N GLN A 171 -8.04 -2.41 -19.28
CA GLN A 171 -6.87 -3.14 -19.77
C GLN A 171 -6.38 -4.18 -18.76
N TRP A 172 -6.04 -5.39 -19.23
CA TRP A 172 -5.42 -6.43 -18.41
C TRP A 172 -3.90 -6.43 -18.58
N ILE A 173 -3.16 -6.49 -17.48
CA ILE A 173 -1.69 -6.47 -17.46
C ILE A 173 -1.20 -7.70 -16.70
N ASP A 174 -0.50 -8.62 -17.38
CA ASP A 174 0.16 -9.74 -16.70
C ASP A 174 1.35 -9.23 -15.87
N ALA A 175 1.37 -9.48 -14.56
CA ALA A 175 2.47 -9.08 -13.69
C ALA A 175 3.82 -9.75 -14.06
N THR A 176 3.76 -10.95 -14.63
CA THR A 176 4.93 -11.85 -14.81
C THR A 176 5.64 -11.67 -16.15
N THR A 177 4.95 -11.09 -17.14
CA THR A 177 5.53 -10.87 -18.47
C THR A 177 6.76 -9.97 -18.38
N SER A 178 7.91 -10.57 -18.70
CA SER A 178 9.17 -9.84 -18.89
C SER A 178 9.13 -9.10 -20.22
N ILE A 179 9.41 -7.79 -20.22
CA ILE A 179 9.67 -7.05 -21.45
C ILE A 179 11.18 -6.93 -21.58
N THR A 180 11.72 -7.16 -22.77
CA THR A 180 13.10 -6.77 -23.09
C THR A 180 13.25 -5.30 -22.74
N PRO A 181 14.17 -4.90 -21.84
CA PRO A 181 14.25 -3.51 -21.43
C PRO A 181 14.49 -2.65 -22.67
N GLN A 182 13.48 -1.89 -23.09
CA GLN A 182 13.78 -0.71 -23.89
C GLN A 182 14.59 0.17 -22.94
N VAL A 183 15.81 0.51 -23.36
CA VAL A 183 16.85 1.23 -22.60
C VAL A 183 16.44 2.69 -22.38
N GLN A 184 15.21 2.93 -21.95
CA GLN A 184 14.73 4.22 -21.52
C GLN A 184 14.58 4.10 -20.01
N PRO A 185 15.41 4.80 -19.23
CA PRO A 185 15.18 4.94 -17.80
C PRO A 185 13.73 5.38 -17.57
N ILE A 186 13.13 4.99 -16.44
CA ILE A 186 11.89 5.63 -15.96
C ILE A 186 12.18 7.13 -16.04
N PRO A 187 11.35 7.93 -16.73
CA PRO A 187 11.59 9.36 -16.82
C PRO A 187 11.87 9.86 -15.40
N GLN A 188 13.07 10.41 -15.17
CA GLN A 188 13.44 11.02 -13.88
C GLN A 188 12.46 12.13 -13.45
N SER A 189 11.51 12.50 -14.32
CA SER A 189 10.47 13.52 -14.14
C SER A 189 9.29 13.13 -13.25
N CYS A 190 9.20 11.90 -12.72
CA CYS A 190 8.19 11.56 -11.72
C CYS A 190 8.81 11.56 -10.32
N SER A 191 9.13 12.74 -9.79
CA SER A 191 9.32 12.88 -8.34
C SER A 191 7.96 12.67 -7.66
N VAL A 192 7.57 11.42 -7.47
CA VAL A 192 6.33 11.06 -6.80
C VAL A 192 6.45 11.54 -5.37
N SER A 193 5.60 12.48 -4.97
CA SER A 193 5.56 12.95 -3.59
C SER A 193 5.24 11.78 -2.65
N VAL A 194 5.93 11.69 -1.51
CA VAL A 194 5.59 10.71 -0.47
C VAL A 194 4.18 10.91 0.10
N ASP A 195 3.62 12.12 -0.05
CA ASP A 195 2.24 12.44 0.35
C ASP A 195 1.21 12.12 -0.75
N ALA A 196 1.65 11.71 -1.94
CA ALA A 196 0.74 11.30 -3.01
C ALA A 196 -0.03 10.02 -2.61
N PRO A 197 -1.28 9.87 -3.08
CA PRO A 197 -2.04 8.63 -2.92
C PRO A 197 -1.24 7.43 -3.43
N ALA A 198 -1.14 6.37 -2.62
CA ALA A 198 -0.31 5.21 -2.90
C ALA A 198 -1.12 3.92 -2.94
N ILE A 199 -2.07 3.76 -2.03
CA ILE A 199 -2.97 2.60 -1.98
C ILE A 199 -4.37 3.04 -1.55
N VAL A 200 -5.39 2.51 -2.20
CA VAL A 200 -6.80 2.75 -1.89
C VAL A 200 -7.45 1.44 -1.50
N LEU A 201 -7.85 1.33 -0.23
CA LEU A 201 -8.46 0.13 0.33
C LEU A 201 -9.98 0.29 0.37
N TYR A 202 -10.70 -0.55 -0.36
CA TYR A 202 -12.15 -0.50 -0.40
C TYR A 202 -12.77 -1.33 0.73
N THR A 203 -13.68 -0.71 1.49
CA THR A 203 -14.44 -1.37 2.56
C THR A 203 -15.91 -1.53 2.17
N ALA A 204 -16.61 -2.44 2.85
CA ALA A 204 -18.07 -2.51 2.76
C ALA A 204 -18.66 -1.21 3.33
N GLY A 205 -19.27 -0.39 2.49
CA GLY A 205 -19.97 0.80 2.96
C GLY A 205 -21.28 0.43 3.62
N SER A 206 -21.59 1.06 4.75
CA SER A 206 -22.90 0.97 5.42
C SER A 206 -24.09 1.34 4.52
N THR A 207 -23.83 2.03 3.41
CA THR A 207 -24.81 2.48 2.41
C THR A 207 -24.92 1.52 1.22
N GLY A 208 -24.33 0.32 1.30
CA GLY A 208 -24.33 -0.68 0.22
C GLY A 208 -23.29 -0.44 -0.89
N HIS A 209 -22.69 0.74 -0.97
CA HIS A 209 -21.65 1.06 -1.95
C HIS A 209 -20.24 1.01 -1.34
N PRO A 210 -19.23 0.44 -2.04
CA PRO A 210 -17.85 0.42 -1.56
C PRO A 210 -17.28 1.83 -1.30
N LYS A 211 -16.55 2.00 -0.18
CA LYS A 211 -15.87 3.25 0.17
C LYS A 211 -14.35 3.06 0.13
N GLY A 212 -13.66 3.89 -0.65
CA GLY A 212 -12.20 3.84 -0.78
C GLY A 212 -11.50 4.64 0.33
N VAL A 213 -10.63 3.98 1.10
CA VAL A 213 -9.75 4.61 2.09
C VAL A 213 -8.39 4.84 1.44
N VAL A 214 -8.05 6.11 1.22
CA VAL A 214 -6.82 6.52 0.56
C VAL A 214 -5.68 6.63 1.58
N ASN A 215 -4.55 5.97 1.31
CA ASN A 215 -3.33 6.07 2.09
C ASN A 215 -2.18 6.57 1.21
N SER A 216 -1.34 7.45 1.76
CA SER A 216 -0.13 7.95 1.08
C SER A 216 1.07 7.03 1.35
N GLN A 217 2.17 7.22 0.61
CA GLN A 217 3.40 6.48 0.91
C GLN A 217 3.91 6.81 2.32
N ARG A 218 3.87 8.09 2.70
CA ARG A 218 4.28 8.56 4.03
C ARG A 218 3.48 7.88 5.14
N SER A 219 2.15 7.75 5.01
CA SER A 219 1.35 7.09 6.06
C SER A 219 1.67 5.60 6.18
N LEU A 220 1.97 4.92 5.07
CA LEU A 220 2.43 3.54 5.08
C LEU A 220 3.82 3.40 5.71
N LEU A 221 4.77 4.25 5.32
CA LEU A 221 6.15 4.23 5.82
C LEU A 221 6.21 4.55 7.31
N TRP A 222 5.38 5.46 7.81
CA TRP A 222 5.23 5.70 9.26
C TRP A 222 4.81 4.43 10.00
N ARG A 223 3.84 3.69 9.45
CA ARG A 223 3.40 2.43 10.05
C ARG A 223 4.51 1.38 10.01
N VAL A 224 5.22 1.26 8.90
CA VAL A 224 6.40 0.38 8.79
C VAL A 224 7.47 0.74 9.83
N GLN A 225 7.78 2.04 9.97
CA GLN A 225 8.70 2.55 10.99
C GLN A 225 8.30 2.14 12.40
N GLN A 226 7.05 2.41 12.77
CA GLN A 226 6.55 2.06 14.09
C GLN A 226 6.66 0.57 14.38
N TYR A 227 6.29 -0.30 13.43
CA TYR A 227 6.37 -1.76 13.64
C TYR A 227 7.80 -2.26 13.70
N VAL A 228 8.67 -1.81 12.80
CA VAL A 228 10.09 -2.23 12.79
C VAL A 228 10.80 -1.81 14.06
N ASP A 229 10.58 -0.57 14.50
CA ASP A 229 11.17 -0.05 15.73
C ASP A 229 10.59 -0.72 16.97
N ALA A 230 9.28 -1.01 17.02
CA ALA A 230 8.66 -1.65 18.18
C ALA A 230 9.00 -3.14 18.30
N CYS A 231 9.18 -3.84 17.18
CA CYS A 231 9.46 -5.28 17.16
C CYS A 231 10.95 -5.61 16.99
N HIS A 232 11.82 -4.61 16.95
CA HIS A 232 13.27 -4.76 16.74
C HIS A 232 13.64 -5.53 15.46
N ILE A 233 12.85 -5.34 14.41
CA ILE A 233 12.98 -6.06 13.14
C ILE A 233 14.29 -5.65 12.47
N ASN A 234 15.03 -6.62 11.95
CA ASN A 234 16.28 -6.39 11.23
C ASN A 234 16.44 -7.36 10.05
N SER A 235 17.62 -7.34 9.43
CA SER A 235 17.88 -8.06 8.18
C SER A 235 17.93 -9.58 8.32
N ASP A 236 18.01 -10.10 9.55
CA ASP A 236 18.02 -11.55 9.82
C ASP A 236 16.60 -12.11 10.00
N ASP A 237 15.59 -11.24 10.10
CA ASP A 237 14.20 -11.64 10.26
C ASP A 237 13.54 -11.94 8.90
N VAL A 238 12.54 -12.82 8.93
CA VAL A 238 11.75 -13.21 7.74
C VAL A 238 10.27 -12.97 8.03
N PHE A 239 9.60 -12.24 7.14
CA PHE A 239 8.17 -11.98 7.23
C PHE A 239 7.36 -13.00 6.45
N LEU A 240 6.38 -13.60 7.13
CA LEU A 240 5.35 -14.41 6.50
C LEU A 240 4.00 -13.70 6.69
N PRO A 241 3.41 -13.13 5.64
CA PRO A 241 2.03 -12.64 5.72
C PRO A 241 1.10 -13.85 5.88
N LEU A 242 0.41 -13.92 7.02
CA LEU A 242 -0.66 -14.90 7.24
C LEU A 242 -1.92 -14.41 6.50
N THR A 243 -2.45 -15.24 5.62
CA THR A 243 -3.66 -14.94 4.82
C THR A 243 -4.75 -15.97 5.03
#